data_AF-A0A0G0V4C5-F1
#
_entry.id   AF-A0A0G0V4C5-F1
#
_cell.length_a   1.000
_cell.length_b   1.000
_cell.length_c   1.000
_cell.angle_alpha   90.00
_cell.angle_beta   90.00
_cell.angle_gamma   90.00
#
_symmetry.space_group_name_H-M   'P 1'
#
loop_
_entity.id
_entity.type
_entity.pdbx_description
1 polymer ?
#
loop_
_entity_poly.entity_id
_entity_poly.type
_entity_poly.pdbx_seq_one_letter_code
_entity_poly.pdbx_strand_id
1 'polypeptide(L)'
;MKYHLVKKSLIFVVLAWIGVVSWIVFDRQRTFPVKASIVYHGSKNIELITIKSMGIKKQNSQDAPRLYASPSKAVASVFIVPWDDSWAYFGKFSQEEPYSFVCGDKNKFFEMDKGGAIYTLDAKSFVWRNKGLRENECWISQDVVPLDKIILKSALDAMIENGVRVFFVDNETWQKIKKSPDRLNFIRQIVTTQKPFIRSMK
;
A
#
# COMPACT_ATOMS: atom_id res chain seq x y z
N MET A 1 37.15 1.71 78.14
CA MET A 1 37.25 3.00 77.39
C MET A 1 36.60 2.76 76.03
N LYS A 2 35.31 3.08 75.90
CA LYS A 2 34.73 4.37 75.47
C LYS A 2 34.65 4.48 73.93
N TYR A 3 33.41 4.28 73.49
CA TYR A 3 32.80 4.62 72.21
C TYR A 3 33.10 6.06 71.77
N HIS A 4 33.21 6.29 70.45
CA HIS A 4 32.34 7.28 69.81
C HIS A 4 32.19 7.07 68.29
N LEU A 5 30.96 6.74 67.89
CA LEU A 5 30.36 7.15 66.61
C LEU A 5 30.37 8.67 66.49
N VAL A 6 30.60 9.20 65.29
CA VAL A 6 30.00 10.46 64.86
C VAL A 6 29.16 10.24 63.60
N LYS A 7 27.89 10.63 63.76
CA LYS A 7 26.76 10.71 62.83
C LYS A 7 27.02 11.78 61.75
N LYS A 8 26.72 11.47 60.48
CA LYS A 8 25.54 11.92 59.69
C LYS A 8 25.28 13.43 59.56
N SER A 9 25.16 13.82 58.29
CA SER A 9 24.17 14.74 57.68
C SER A 9 24.56 16.20 57.41
N LEU A 10 23.89 16.74 56.38
CA LEU A 10 23.77 18.13 55.91
C LEU A 10 24.95 18.58 54.99
N ILE A 11 24.79 19.12 53.78
CA ILE A 11 23.67 19.83 53.13
C ILE A 11 23.77 19.73 51.59
N PHE A 12 22.58 19.65 50.99
CA PHE A 12 22.21 19.81 49.59
C PHE A 12 22.65 21.16 48.97
N VAL A 13 22.54 21.27 47.63
CA VAL A 13 22.65 22.51 46.81
C VAL A 13 24.12 22.89 46.56
N VAL A 14 24.72 22.69 45.38
CA VAL A 14 24.49 23.44 44.13
C VAL A 14 25.01 22.57 42.97
N LEU A 15 24.11 21.92 42.22
CA LEU A 15 24.37 21.46 40.84
C LEU A 15 23.05 21.52 40.05
N ALA A 16 22.41 22.69 40.10
CA ALA A 16 21.57 23.14 38.99
C ALA A 16 22.48 23.95 38.08
N TRP A 17 22.36 23.80 36.76
CA TRP A 17 23.22 24.31 35.69
C TRP A 17 24.29 23.34 35.20
N ILE A 18 23.86 22.31 34.46
CA ILE A 18 24.29 21.94 33.11
C ILE A 18 23.44 20.71 32.78
N GLY A 19 22.33 20.95 32.09
CA GLY A 19 21.35 19.89 31.82
C GLY A 19 20.04 20.45 31.30
N VAL A 20 20.10 21.55 30.52
CA VAL A 20 19.01 21.89 29.62
C VAL A 20 19.05 20.82 28.52
N VAL A 21 18.47 19.67 28.84
CA VAL A 21 18.10 18.66 27.87
C VAL A 21 17.10 19.36 26.97
N SER A 22 17.64 19.83 25.85
CA SER A 22 16.91 20.35 24.72
C SER A 22 15.99 19.23 24.23
N TRP A 23 14.81 19.12 24.83
CA TRP A 23 13.65 18.51 24.20
C TRP A 23 13.24 19.44 23.06
N ILE A 24 14.06 19.46 22.01
CA ILE A 24 13.55 19.76 20.69
C ILE A 24 12.55 18.65 20.45
N VAL A 25 11.30 19.02 20.64
CA VAL A 25 10.14 18.42 20.01
C VAL A 25 10.57 18.19 18.57
N PHE A 26 10.95 16.95 18.26
CA PHE A 26 11.08 16.48 16.90
C PHE A 26 9.65 16.40 16.40
N ASP A 27 9.08 17.57 16.12
CA ASP A 27 7.88 17.72 15.34
C ASP A 27 8.24 17.08 14.00
N ARG A 28 7.89 15.79 13.86
CA ARG A 28 7.73 15.16 12.56
C ARG A 28 6.60 15.91 11.89
N GLN A 29 6.90 17.11 11.39
CA GLN A 29 6.20 17.64 10.25
C GLN A 29 6.33 16.55 9.21
N ARG A 30 5.25 15.76 9.06
CA ARG A 30 5.06 14.91 7.91
C ARG A 30 5.01 15.90 6.76
N THR A 31 6.18 16.17 6.18
CA THR A 31 6.25 16.84 4.89
C THR A 31 5.42 15.96 3.98
N PHE A 32 4.26 16.47 3.58
CA PHE A 32 3.45 15.77 2.61
C PHE A 32 4.35 15.55 1.38
N PRO A 33 4.47 14.32 0.88
CA PRO A 33 5.31 14.07 -0.28
C PRO A 33 4.90 15.03 -1.39
N VAL A 34 5.88 15.62 -2.08
CA VAL A 34 5.65 16.49 -3.23
C VAL A 34 4.62 15.81 -4.14
N LYS A 35 3.48 16.47 -4.37
CA LYS A 35 2.38 15.92 -5.17
C LYS A 35 2.95 15.49 -6.52
N ALA A 36 2.86 14.22 -6.85
CA ALA A 36 3.31 13.72 -8.14
C ALA A 36 2.60 14.50 -9.25
N SER A 37 3.31 14.85 -10.32
CA SER A 37 2.71 15.48 -11.51
C SER A 37 1.94 14.47 -12.38
N ILE A 38 2.22 13.18 -12.19
CA ILE A 38 1.66 12.07 -12.96
C ILE A 38 1.12 11.01 -11.99
N VAL A 39 0.00 10.42 -12.36
CA VAL A 39 -0.57 9.23 -11.71
C VAL A 39 -0.94 8.18 -12.76
N TYR A 40 -1.16 6.95 -12.30
CA TYR A 40 -1.35 5.77 -13.13
C TYR A 40 -2.67 5.08 -12.81
N HIS A 41 -3.35 4.61 -13.84
CA HIS A 41 -4.56 3.80 -13.73
C HIS A 41 -4.38 2.48 -14.48
N GLY A 42 -4.50 1.35 -13.78
CA GLY A 42 -4.50 0.03 -14.41
C GLY A 42 -5.90 -0.38 -14.82
N SER A 43 -6.03 -0.95 -16.01
CA SER A 43 -7.31 -1.45 -16.52
C SER A 43 -7.09 -2.65 -17.44
N LYS A 44 -8.02 -3.60 -17.42
CA LYS A 44 -8.08 -4.69 -18.40
C LYS A 44 -8.42 -4.22 -19.82
N ASN A 45 -9.06 -3.04 -19.96
CA ASN A 45 -9.42 -2.51 -21.27
C ASN A 45 -8.25 -1.69 -21.82
N ILE A 46 -7.69 -2.10 -22.97
CA ILE A 46 -6.53 -1.48 -23.60
C ILE A 46 -6.88 -0.32 -24.56
N GLU A 47 -8.17 -0.09 -24.83
CA GLU A 47 -8.65 0.84 -25.86
C GLU A 47 -9.38 2.06 -25.28
N LEU A 48 -9.16 2.39 -24.00
CA LEU A 48 -9.82 3.54 -23.38
C LEU A 48 -9.25 4.84 -23.94
N ILE A 49 -10.07 5.54 -24.73
CA ILE A 49 -9.81 6.93 -25.15
C ILE A 49 -10.16 7.90 -24.01
N THR A 50 -11.19 7.57 -23.23
CA THR A 50 -11.61 8.31 -22.04
C THR A 50 -11.94 7.32 -20.94
N ILE A 51 -11.36 7.54 -19.76
CA ILE A 51 -11.64 6.73 -18.57
C ILE A 51 -12.80 7.37 -17.83
N LYS A 52 -13.91 6.65 -17.75
CA LYS A 52 -15.13 7.11 -17.09
C LYS A 52 -14.99 7.05 -15.58
N SER A 53 -15.39 8.12 -14.91
CA SER A 53 -15.61 8.09 -13.46
C SER A 53 -16.85 7.25 -13.19
N MET A 54 -16.68 6.06 -12.60
CA MET A 54 -17.78 5.14 -12.36
C MET A 54 -18.21 5.16 -10.89
N GLY A 55 -19.53 5.11 -10.66
CA GLY A 55 -20.10 4.88 -9.34
C GLY A 55 -19.65 3.52 -8.80
N ILE A 56 -19.09 3.49 -7.58
CA ILE A 56 -18.81 2.22 -6.91
C ILE A 56 -20.17 1.62 -6.53
N LYS A 57 -20.55 0.50 -7.14
CA LYS A 57 -21.87 -0.13 -6.90
C LYS A 57 -22.13 -0.55 -5.42
N LYS A 58 -21.17 -0.46 -4.49
CA LYS A 58 -21.31 -1.08 -3.15
C LYS A 58 -20.65 -0.41 -1.94
N GLN A 59 -20.06 0.79 -2.02
CA GLN A 59 -19.45 1.41 -0.83
C GLN A 59 -20.14 2.73 -0.50
N ASN A 60 -21.29 2.63 0.18
CA ASN A 60 -22.22 3.70 0.54
C ASN A 60 -22.84 4.43 -0.67
N SER A 61 -24.16 4.39 -0.79
CA SER A 61 -24.96 5.08 -1.84
C SER A 61 -24.79 6.61 -1.87
N GLN A 62 -23.97 7.18 -0.99
CA GLN A 62 -23.61 8.60 -0.93
C GLN A 62 -22.25 8.92 -1.58
N ASP A 63 -21.42 7.92 -1.90
CA ASP A 63 -20.15 8.18 -2.56
C ASP A 63 -20.38 8.43 -4.06
N ALA A 64 -20.11 9.66 -4.49
CA ALA A 64 -20.13 10.05 -5.91
C ALA A 64 -19.24 9.11 -6.75
N PRO A 65 -19.48 8.98 -8.07
CA PRO A 65 -18.57 8.30 -8.99
C PRO A 65 -17.12 8.72 -8.80
N ARG A 66 -16.20 7.74 -8.79
CA ARG A 66 -14.77 7.97 -8.62
C ARG A 66 -13.96 7.15 -9.62
N LEU A 67 -13.05 7.82 -10.31
CA LEU A 67 -11.91 7.20 -10.97
C LEU A 67 -10.73 7.18 -9.99
N TYR A 68 -10.18 5.99 -9.73
CA TYR A 68 -9.00 5.79 -8.88
C TYR A 68 -7.72 5.71 -9.69
N ALA A 69 -6.65 6.30 -9.16
CA ALA A 69 -5.30 6.25 -9.72
C ALA A 69 -4.24 6.24 -8.61
N SER A 70 -3.00 5.94 -8.95
CA SER A 70 -1.87 5.87 -8.01
C SER A 70 -0.61 6.51 -8.59
N PRO A 71 0.25 7.17 -7.79
CA PRO A 71 1.59 7.55 -8.25
C PRO A 71 2.49 6.33 -8.53
N SER A 72 2.10 5.14 -8.06
CA SER A 72 2.89 3.92 -8.20
C SER A 72 2.35 3.04 -9.31
N LYS A 73 3.19 2.73 -10.30
CA LYS A 73 2.89 1.69 -11.30
C LYS A 73 2.68 0.32 -10.66
N ALA A 74 3.34 0.03 -9.53
CA ALA A 74 3.14 -1.20 -8.77
C ALA A 74 1.68 -1.34 -8.31
N VAL A 75 1.12 -0.27 -7.73
CA VAL A 75 -0.30 -0.24 -7.34
C VAL A 75 -1.22 -0.31 -8.56
N ALA A 76 -0.95 0.47 -9.61
CA ALA A 76 -1.78 0.45 -10.81
C ALA A 76 -1.82 -0.94 -11.47
N SER A 77 -0.68 -1.64 -11.56
CA SER A 77 -0.57 -2.96 -12.19
C SER A 77 -1.50 -4.02 -11.57
N VAL A 78 -1.76 -3.92 -10.27
CA VAL A 78 -2.61 -4.85 -9.51
C VAL A 78 -4.08 -4.74 -9.89
N PHE A 79 -4.51 -3.59 -10.41
CA PHE A 79 -5.90 -3.36 -10.84
C PHE A 79 -6.16 -3.71 -12.31
N ILE A 80 -5.15 -4.23 -13.03
CA ILE A 80 -5.35 -4.74 -14.39
C ILE A 80 -6.26 -5.99 -14.36
N VAL A 81 -6.01 -6.91 -13.42
CA VAL A 81 -6.89 -8.06 -13.18
C VAL A 81 -7.98 -7.63 -12.20
N PRO A 82 -9.28 -7.81 -12.52
CA PRO A 82 -10.34 -7.55 -11.55
C PRO A 82 -10.25 -8.56 -10.39
N TRP A 83 -10.10 -8.08 -9.16
CA TRP A 83 -10.09 -8.92 -7.95
C TRP A 83 -10.88 -8.25 -6.82
N ASP A 84 -11.16 -9.02 -5.77
CA ASP A 84 -11.79 -8.54 -4.55
C ASP A 84 -11.29 -9.33 -3.32
N ASP A 85 -11.73 -8.91 -2.14
CA ASP A 85 -11.37 -9.52 -0.85
C ASP A 85 -11.80 -10.98 -0.68
N SER A 86 -12.63 -11.53 -1.57
CA SER A 86 -13.08 -12.93 -1.47
C SER A 86 -11.99 -13.93 -1.87
N TRP A 87 -11.01 -13.50 -2.70
CA TRP A 87 -9.96 -14.39 -3.22
C TRP A 87 -8.58 -13.75 -3.35
N ALA A 88 -8.42 -12.45 -3.10
CA ALA A 88 -7.11 -11.80 -3.08
C ALA A 88 -6.99 -10.74 -1.97
N TYR A 89 -5.75 -10.39 -1.66
CA TYR A 89 -5.36 -9.28 -0.79
C TYR A 89 -4.22 -8.50 -1.42
N PHE A 90 -4.25 -7.18 -1.27
CA PHE A 90 -3.17 -6.29 -1.71
C PHE A 90 -2.84 -5.27 -0.61
N GLY A 91 -1.55 -5.08 -0.33
CA GLY A 91 -1.11 -4.06 0.62
C GLY A 91 0.39 -4.05 0.90
N LYS A 92 0.80 -3.21 1.85
CA LYS A 92 2.17 -3.13 2.38
C LYS A 92 2.14 -3.21 3.91
N PHE A 93 3.15 -3.83 4.52
CA PHE A 93 3.26 -3.97 5.98
C PHE A 93 4.14 -2.90 6.63
N SER A 94 5.04 -2.29 5.87
CA SER A 94 5.81 -1.10 6.29
C SER A 94 5.95 -0.11 5.11
N GLN A 95 6.57 1.04 5.34
CA GLN A 95 6.84 2.00 4.26
C GLN A 95 8.03 1.59 3.39
N GLU A 96 8.98 0.85 3.96
CA GLU A 96 10.19 0.37 3.29
C GLU A 96 9.96 -0.94 2.53
N GLU A 97 8.90 -1.69 2.85
CA GLU A 97 8.59 -2.96 2.20
C GLU A 97 7.89 -2.80 0.85
N PRO A 98 8.22 -3.65 -0.14
CA PRO A 98 7.46 -3.73 -1.38
C PRO A 98 6.01 -4.15 -1.13
N TYR A 99 5.11 -3.68 -1.99
CA TYR A 99 3.74 -4.15 -2.04
C TYR A 99 3.67 -5.67 -2.20
N SER A 100 2.68 -6.28 -1.57
CA SER A 100 2.42 -7.71 -1.64
C SER A 100 1.01 -7.96 -2.16
N PHE A 101 0.90 -8.88 -3.12
CA PHE A 101 -0.36 -9.38 -3.64
C PHE A 101 -0.47 -10.86 -3.27
N VAL A 102 -1.45 -11.22 -2.42
CA VAL A 102 -1.66 -12.59 -1.96
C VAL A 102 -2.97 -13.11 -2.53
N CYS A 103 -2.89 -14.19 -3.31
CA CYS A 103 -3.99 -14.74 -4.08
C CYS A 103 -4.30 -16.17 -3.64
N GLY A 104 -5.53 -16.41 -3.20
CA GLY A 104 -6.02 -17.73 -2.79
C GLY A 104 -6.58 -18.59 -3.93
N ASP A 105 -6.77 -18.01 -5.12
CA ASP A 105 -7.28 -18.73 -6.30
C ASP A 105 -6.39 -18.46 -7.52
N LYS A 106 -5.30 -19.24 -7.61
CA LYS A 106 -4.32 -19.15 -8.69
C LYS A 106 -4.96 -19.37 -10.06
N ASN A 107 -5.86 -20.34 -10.19
CA ASN A 107 -6.45 -20.69 -11.47
C ASN A 107 -7.35 -19.56 -11.97
N LYS A 108 -8.21 -19.01 -11.11
CA LYS A 108 -9.02 -17.83 -11.42
C LYS A 108 -8.17 -16.64 -11.80
N PHE A 109 -7.06 -16.41 -11.10
CA PHE A 109 -6.11 -15.35 -11.46
C PHE A 109 -5.62 -15.49 -12.91
N PHE A 110 -5.07 -16.66 -13.27
CA PHE A 110 -4.55 -16.91 -14.62
C PHE A 110 -5.64 -16.93 -15.70
N GLU A 111 -6.85 -17.33 -15.35
CA GLU A 111 -8.00 -17.23 -16.26
C GLU A 111 -8.32 -15.76 -16.59
N MET A 112 -8.29 -14.88 -15.58
CA MET A 112 -8.60 -13.46 -15.72
C MET A 112 -7.42 -12.62 -16.25
N ASP A 113 -6.19 -13.10 -16.11
CA ASP A 113 -5.01 -12.43 -16.65
C ASP A 113 -4.95 -12.55 -18.18
N LYS A 114 -5.58 -11.59 -18.85
CA LYS A 114 -5.54 -11.40 -20.30
C LYS A 114 -4.65 -10.24 -20.71
N GLY A 115 -3.80 -9.76 -19.80
CA GLY A 115 -3.12 -8.49 -19.96
C GLY A 115 -4.07 -7.29 -19.80
N GLY A 116 -3.60 -6.12 -20.20
CA GLY A 116 -4.35 -4.87 -20.08
C GLY A 116 -3.45 -3.67 -20.36
N ALA A 117 -3.75 -2.54 -19.75
CA ALA A 117 -2.97 -1.33 -19.91
C ALA A 117 -2.81 -0.57 -18.60
N ILE A 118 -1.65 0.08 -18.46
CA ILE A 118 -1.45 1.15 -17.48
C ILE A 118 -1.52 2.47 -18.23
N TYR A 119 -2.52 3.28 -17.87
CA TYR A 119 -2.73 4.62 -18.41
C TYR A 119 -2.03 5.65 -17.54
N THR A 120 -1.37 6.60 -18.20
CA THR A 120 -0.70 7.75 -17.58
C THR A 120 -1.63 8.95 -17.59
N LEU A 121 -1.87 9.56 -16.43
CA LEU A 121 -2.85 10.64 -16.23
C LEU A 121 -2.18 11.87 -15.61
N ASP A 122 -2.66 13.08 -15.94
CA ASP A 122 -2.27 14.31 -15.25
C ASP A 122 -2.83 14.31 -13.81
N ALA A 123 -1.95 14.46 -12.83
CA ALA A 123 -2.31 14.42 -11.42
C ALA A 123 -2.91 15.74 -10.88
N LYS A 124 -2.90 16.83 -11.66
CA LYS A 124 -3.36 18.16 -11.19
C LYS A 124 -4.75 18.10 -10.56
N SER A 125 -5.69 17.44 -11.22
CA SER A 125 -7.10 17.36 -10.84
C SER A 125 -7.43 16.21 -9.88
N PHE A 126 -6.45 15.40 -9.50
CA PHE A 126 -6.65 14.31 -8.55
C PHE A 126 -6.59 14.78 -7.09
N VAL A 127 -7.48 14.21 -6.28
CA VAL A 127 -7.59 14.42 -4.83
C VAL A 127 -6.92 13.26 -4.10
N TRP A 128 -5.95 13.57 -3.26
CA TRP A 128 -5.23 12.59 -2.43
C TRP A 128 -6.01 12.35 -1.13
N ARG A 129 -6.12 11.10 -0.71
CA ARG A 129 -6.76 10.75 0.57
C ARG A 129 -5.75 10.20 1.55
N ASN A 130 -6.02 10.42 2.83
CA ASN A 130 -5.37 9.69 3.92
C ASN A 130 -6.28 8.54 4.42
N LYS A 131 -6.82 7.75 3.48
CA LYS A 131 -7.63 6.54 3.73
C LYS A 131 -7.22 5.47 2.71
N GLY A 132 -7.55 4.20 2.93
CA GLY A 132 -7.17 3.11 2.01
C GLY A 132 -5.66 2.97 1.87
N LEU A 133 -5.14 3.00 0.64
CA LEU A 133 -3.69 2.96 0.33
C LEU A 133 -2.96 4.29 0.65
N ARG A 134 -3.64 5.25 1.31
CA ARG A 134 -3.11 6.52 1.82
C ARG A 134 -2.49 7.35 0.70
N GLU A 135 -1.25 7.82 0.88
CA GLU A 135 -0.48 8.60 -0.08
C GLU A 135 -0.21 7.89 -1.42
N ASN A 136 -0.68 6.65 -1.59
CA ASN A 136 -0.49 5.87 -2.81
C ASN A 136 -1.80 5.67 -3.58
N GLU A 137 -2.88 6.33 -3.18
CA GLU A 137 -4.16 6.34 -3.88
C GLU A 137 -4.71 7.76 -3.94
N CYS A 138 -5.18 8.12 -5.12
CA CYS A 138 -5.86 9.36 -5.39
C CYS A 138 -7.09 9.08 -6.26
N TRP A 139 -8.02 10.02 -6.29
CA TRP A 139 -9.24 9.87 -7.07
C TRP A 139 -9.68 11.20 -7.67
N ILE A 140 -10.55 11.10 -8.68
CA ILE A 140 -11.24 12.23 -9.30
C ILE A 140 -12.68 11.83 -9.61
N SER A 141 -13.63 12.76 -9.55
CA SER A 141 -15.04 12.51 -9.85
C SER A 141 -15.42 12.74 -11.32
N GLN A 142 -14.46 13.16 -12.14
CA GLN A 142 -14.64 13.50 -13.55
C GLN A 142 -14.00 12.45 -14.45
N ASP A 143 -14.47 12.38 -15.69
CA ASP A 143 -13.85 11.58 -16.73
C ASP A 143 -12.46 12.15 -17.09
N VAL A 144 -11.53 11.28 -17.44
CA VAL A 144 -10.14 11.69 -17.77
C VAL A 144 -9.72 11.10 -19.10
N VAL A 145 -9.09 11.93 -19.94
CA VAL A 145 -8.39 11.50 -21.15
C VAL A 145 -6.95 11.16 -20.76
N PRO A 146 -6.47 9.92 -20.99
CA PRO A 146 -5.08 9.56 -20.73
C PRO A 146 -4.09 10.37 -21.56
N LEU A 147 -2.93 10.67 -20.97
CA LEU A 147 -1.80 11.27 -21.68
C LEU A 147 -1.07 10.23 -22.54
N ASP A 148 -0.95 9.01 -22.02
CA ASP A 148 -0.29 7.88 -22.67
C ASP A 148 -0.81 6.56 -22.09
N LYS A 149 -0.47 5.43 -22.71
CA LYS A 149 -0.73 4.08 -22.19
C LYS A 149 0.38 3.10 -22.55
N ILE A 150 0.67 2.20 -21.62
CA ILE A 150 1.51 1.02 -21.86
C ILE A 150 0.61 -0.20 -21.94
N ILE A 151 0.60 -0.88 -23.08
CA ILE A 151 -0.12 -2.15 -23.27
C ILE A 151 0.74 -3.29 -22.72
N LEU A 152 0.13 -4.14 -21.91
CA LEU A 152 0.77 -5.22 -21.16
C LEU A 152 0.14 -6.55 -21.55
N LYS A 153 0.98 -7.55 -21.81
CA LYS A 153 0.52 -8.89 -22.19
C LYS A 153 0.04 -9.72 -21.00
N SER A 154 0.53 -9.40 -19.79
CA SER A 154 0.17 -10.06 -18.54
C SER A 154 0.23 -9.06 -17.40
N ALA A 155 -0.81 -9.07 -16.57
CA ALA A 155 -0.84 -8.33 -15.32
C ALA A 155 0.12 -8.91 -14.29
N LEU A 156 0.34 -10.24 -14.28
CA LEU A 156 1.32 -10.87 -13.41
C LEU A 156 2.73 -10.36 -13.69
N ASP A 157 3.12 -10.34 -14.96
CA ASP A 157 4.43 -9.83 -15.36
C ASP A 157 4.55 -8.35 -14.99
N ALA A 158 3.52 -7.55 -15.29
CA ALA A 158 3.50 -6.14 -14.92
C ALA A 158 3.63 -5.93 -13.40
N MET A 159 2.97 -6.75 -12.58
CA MET A 159 3.11 -6.69 -11.12
C MET A 159 4.54 -6.96 -10.68
N ILE A 160 5.14 -8.05 -11.16
CA ILE A 160 6.51 -8.45 -10.79
C ILE A 160 7.54 -7.42 -11.27
N GLU A 161 7.45 -6.97 -12.51
CA GLU A 161 8.34 -5.96 -13.10
C GLU A 161 8.26 -4.61 -12.39
N ASN A 162 7.08 -4.26 -11.85
CA ASN A 162 6.90 -3.05 -11.04
C ASN A 162 7.16 -3.28 -9.54
N GLY A 163 7.75 -4.41 -9.14
CA GLY A 163 8.21 -4.67 -7.78
C GLY A 163 7.14 -5.17 -6.80
N VAL A 164 5.99 -5.61 -7.28
CA VAL A 164 4.98 -6.28 -6.43
C VAL A 164 5.44 -7.71 -6.14
N ARG A 165 5.47 -8.09 -4.87
CA ARG A 165 5.68 -9.48 -4.43
C ARG A 165 4.36 -10.25 -4.55
N VAL A 166 4.29 -11.17 -5.49
CA VAL A 166 3.08 -11.98 -5.72
C VAL A 166 3.19 -13.32 -5.01
N PHE A 167 2.16 -13.72 -4.27
CA PHE A 167 2.07 -15.00 -3.56
C PHE A 167 0.80 -15.72 -3.98
N PHE A 168 0.94 -16.96 -4.43
CA PHE A 168 -0.19 -17.86 -4.63
C PHE A 168 -0.23 -18.85 -3.48
N VAL A 169 -1.32 -18.87 -2.72
CA VAL A 169 -1.52 -19.78 -1.60
C VAL A 169 -2.59 -20.81 -1.94
N ASP A 170 -2.51 -21.98 -1.31
CA ASP A 170 -3.56 -23.00 -1.46
C ASP A 170 -4.88 -22.57 -0.79
N ASN A 171 -5.96 -23.27 -1.13
CA ASN A 171 -7.29 -22.97 -0.61
C ASN A 171 -7.34 -23.13 0.93
N GLU A 172 -6.61 -24.09 1.51
CA GLU A 172 -6.58 -24.27 2.96
C GLU A 172 -6.02 -23.02 3.67
N THR A 173 -4.88 -22.52 3.19
CA THR A 173 -4.23 -21.30 3.65
C THR A 173 -5.13 -20.10 3.44
N TRP A 174 -5.79 -19.99 2.29
CA TRP A 174 -6.74 -18.90 2.03
C TRP A 174 -7.94 -18.92 2.99
N GLN A 175 -8.51 -20.10 3.29
CA GLN A 175 -9.57 -20.20 4.29
C GLN A 175 -9.08 -19.83 5.69
N LYS A 176 -7.83 -20.16 6.05
CA LYS A 176 -7.22 -19.71 7.31
C LYS A 176 -7.10 -18.20 7.37
N ILE A 177 -6.65 -17.54 6.29
CA ILE A 177 -6.61 -16.07 6.19
C ILE A 177 -7.99 -15.47 6.42
N LYS A 178 -9.03 -16.00 5.74
CA LYS A 178 -10.40 -15.48 5.83
C LYS A 178 -11.03 -15.62 7.21
N LYS A 179 -10.74 -16.74 7.90
CA LYS A 179 -11.31 -17.06 9.22
C LYS A 179 -10.49 -16.49 10.37
N SER A 180 -9.28 -16.00 10.11
CA SER A 180 -8.40 -15.47 11.14
C SER A 180 -9.00 -14.18 11.75
N PRO A 181 -9.13 -14.09 13.09
CA PRO A 181 -9.49 -12.84 13.75
C PRO A 181 -8.42 -11.76 13.54
N ASP A 182 -7.18 -12.17 13.25
CA ASP A 182 -6.06 -11.31 12.91
C ASP A 182 -5.56 -11.62 11.50
N ARG A 183 -6.40 -11.29 10.51
CA ARG A 183 -6.13 -11.51 9.09
C ARG A 183 -4.79 -10.89 8.66
N LEU A 184 -4.48 -9.68 9.12
CA LEU A 184 -3.31 -8.93 8.69
C LEU A 184 -2.00 -9.56 9.18
N ASN A 185 -1.92 -9.98 10.45
CA ASN A 185 -0.70 -10.63 10.94
C ASN A 185 -0.49 -12.00 10.30
N PHE A 186 -1.56 -12.74 9.99
CA PHE A 186 -1.44 -14.01 9.26
C PHE A 186 -0.86 -13.80 7.85
N ILE A 187 -1.37 -12.80 7.10
CA ILE A 187 -0.83 -12.47 5.77
C ILE A 187 0.63 -12.01 5.89
N ARG A 188 0.97 -11.24 6.93
CA ARG A 188 2.36 -10.81 7.17
C ARG A 188 3.29 -12.01 7.36
N GLN A 189 2.87 -13.03 8.12
CA GLN A 189 3.63 -14.26 8.30
C GLN A 189 3.87 -14.98 6.97
N ILE A 190 2.85 -15.08 6.12
CA ILE A 190 2.98 -15.66 4.77
C ILE A 190 4.04 -14.89 3.97
N VAL A 191 3.91 -13.57 3.88
CA VAL A 191 4.81 -12.70 3.09
C VAL A 191 6.25 -12.73 3.60
N THR A 192 6.46 -13.02 4.89
CA THR A 192 7.78 -13.11 5.51
C THR A 192 8.42 -14.49 5.34
N THR A 193 7.62 -15.56 5.36
CA THR A 193 8.12 -16.94 5.41
C THR A 193 8.14 -17.64 4.04
N GLN A 194 7.24 -17.27 3.14
CA GLN A 194 7.18 -17.83 1.80
C GLN A 194 8.04 -17.02 0.83
N LYS A 195 8.59 -17.69 -0.18
CA LYS A 195 9.21 -17.00 -1.30
C LYS A 195 8.12 -16.47 -2.24
N PRO A 196 8.24 -15.24 -2.75
CA PRO A 196 7.31 -14.75 -3.76
C PRO A 196 7.40 -15.62 -5.01
N PHE A 197 6.31 -15.65 -5.77
CA PHE A 197 6.28 -16.26 -7.09
C PHE A 197 7.29 -15.55 -8.00
N ILE A 198 8.22 -16.33 -8.55
CA ILE A 198 9.18 -15.87 -9.56
C ILE A 198 8.83 -16.64 -10.82
N ARG A 199 8.50 -15.91 -11.89
CA ARG A 199 8.33 -16.54 -13.20
C ARG A 199 9.71 -16.95 -13.70
N SER A 200 9.88 -18.22 -14.06
CA SER A 200 11.08 -18.64 -14.80
C SER A 200 11.02 -17.94 -16.15
N MET A 201 11.88 -16.95 -16.38
CA MET A 201 12.12 -16.42 -17.71
C MET A 201 12.72 -17.56 -18.53
N LYS A 202 11.94 -18.09 -19.48
CA LYS A 202 12.40 -18.99 -20.53
C LYS A 202 12.25 -18.26 -21.85
#